data_AF-A0A061F7D5-F1
#
_entry.id   AF-A0A061F7D5-F1
#
_cell.length_a   1.000
_cell.length_b   1.000
_cell.length_c   1.000
_cell.angle_alpha   90.00
_cell.angle_beta   90.00
_cell.angle_gamma   90.00
#
_symmetry.space_group_name_H-M   'P 1'
#
loop_
_entity.id
_entity.type
_entity.pdbx_description
1 polymer ?
#
loop_
_entity_poly.entity_id
_entity_poly.type
_entity_poly.pdbx_seq_one_letter_code
_entity_poly.pdbx_strand_id
1 'polypeptide(L)'
;MDRRTQKSKNPESGKEENNEKKKEKGMQIEGYQVEGLSIGGHETCIIFPSLNLAFDIGKCPQRALSQDFLLISHGHMDHIGGLPMYVATRGLYGMKPPTIIVPTAIKEDVEKLFEVHRKMDHSELKHNLIGLDVGEEFFLRRDLKVRAFRTYHVIPSQGYVVYSVKQKLKQEYFGLSGNEIKNLKSSDYLHYYSTRSCFYWRYNV
;
A
#
# COMPACT_ATOMS: atom_id res chain seq x y z
N MET A 1 -26.99 62.00 -31.83
CA MET A 1 -27.34 62.44 -30.47
C MET A 1 -28.19 61.37 -29.82
N ASP A 2 -27.62 60.78 -28.76
CA ASP A 2 -28.21 60.07 -27.61
C ASP A 2 -29.48 59.19 -27.71
N ARG A 3 -29.24 57.92 -27.31
CA ARG A 3 -29.96 57.07 -26.33
C ARG A 3 -31.35 56.52 -26.70
N ARG A 4 -31.42 55.18 -26.74
CA ARG A 4 -32.00 54.39 -25.62
C ARG A 4 -31.68 52.89 -25.75
N THR A 5 -31.19 52.38 -24.64
CA THR A 5 -30.75 51.02 -24.33
C THR A 5 -31.94 50.05 -24.36
N GLN A 6 -31.83 48.94 -25.12
CA GLN A 6 -32.76 47.81 -24.98
C GLN A 6 -32.22 46.84 -23.92
N LYS A 7 -32.98 46.73 -22.83
CA LYS A 7 -32.82 45.80 -21.72
C LYS A 7 -33.59 44.53 -22.10
N SER A 8 -32.91 43.47 -22.54
CA SER A 8 -33.52 42.15 -22.69
C SER A 8 -33.54 41.44 -21.32
N LYS A 9 -34.73 41.00 -20.94
CA LYS A 9 -35.02 40.23 -19.72
C LYS A 9 -34.61 38.77 -19.97
N ASN A 10 -33.73 38.21 -19.13
CA ASN A 10 -33.63 36.77 -18.95
C ASN A 10 -34.47 36.38 -17.73
N PRO A 11 -35.47 35.50 -17.86
CA PRO A 11 -36.13 34.87 -16.73
C PRO A 11 -35.41 33.57 -16.32
N GLU A 12 -35.41 33.35 -15.00
CA GLU A 12 -35.38 32.06 -14.28
C GLU A 12 -34.08 31.23 -14.37
N SER A 13 -33.20 31.28 -13.37
CA SER A 13 -33.28 30.62 -12.05
C SER A 13 -33.49 29.11 -12.10
N GLY A 14 -32.42 28.36 -11.78
CA GLY A 14 -32.55 26.98 -11.31
C GLY A 14 -31.63 25.96 -11.98
N LYS A 15 -30.30 26.13 -11.94
CA LYS A 15 -29.31 25.04 -12.15
C LYS A 15 -27.98 25.32 -11.43
N GLU A 16 -28.02 25.61 -10.13
CA GLU A 16 -26.85 25.57 -9.26
C GLU A 16 -27.12 24.72 -8.02
N GLU A 17 -27.75 23.56 -8.20
CA GLU A 17 -27.82 22.55 -7.15
C GLU A 17 -27.57 21.18 -7.76
N ASN A 18 -26.70 20.40 -7.11
CA ASN A 18 -26.42 18.98 -7.34
C ASN A 18 -25.31 18.61 -8.35
N ASN A 19 -24.14 19.25 -8.23
CA ASN A 19 -22.87 18.63 -8.66
C ASN A 19 -21.92 18.29 -7.50
N GLU A 20 -22.43 18.20 -6.27
CA GLU A 20 -21.80 17.41 -5.22
C GLU A 20 -22.28 15.95 -5.31
N LYS A 21 -21.97 15.29 -6.43
CA LYS A 21 -22.07 13.83 -6.48
C LYS A 21 -21.10 13.28 -5.44
N LYS A 22 -21.65 12.82 -4.32
CA LYS A 22 -21.05 11.95 -3.30
C LYS A 22 -19.83 11.21 -3.88
N LYS A 23 -18.62 11.74 -3.65
CA LYS A 23 -17.46 10.87 -3.48
C LYS A 23 -17.80 10.04 -2.26
N GLU A 24 -18.25 8.81 -2.45
CA GLU A 24 -18.28 7.84 -1.36
C GLU A 24 -16.87 7.85 -0.76
N LYS A 25 -16.75 8.50 0.40
CA LYS A 25 -15.52 8.47 1.18
C LYS A 25 -15.36 7.00 1.53
N GLY A 26 -14.38 6.34 0.92
CA GLY A 26 -14.06 4.94 1.22
C GLY A 26 -13.91 4.72 2.73
N MET A 27 -13.96 3.45 3.16
CA MET A 27 -13.88 3.11 4.58
C MET A 27 -12.62 3.75 5.20
N GLN A 28 -12.78 4.38 6.37
CA GLN A 28 -11.67 4.98 7.12
C GLN A 28 -11.50 4.19 8.41
N ILE A 29 -10.28 3.71 8.67
CA ILE A 29 -9.93 3.00 9.90
C ILE A 29 -8.73 3.71 10.51
N GLU A 30 -8.87 4.26 11.71
CA GLU A 30 -7.78 4.95 12.42
C GLU A 30 -7.04 6.01 11.56
N GLY A 31 -7.79 6.72 10.71
CA GLY A 31 -7.25 7.75 9.81
C GLY A 31 -6.64 7.23 8.51
N TYR A 32 -6.72 5.92 8.24
CA TYR A 32 -6.30 5.32 6.98
C TYR A 32 -7.51 5.00 6.10
N GLN A 33 -7.47 5.45 4.85
CA GLN A 33 -8.41 5.00 3.83
C GLN A 33 -8.12 3.53 3.51
N VAL A 34 -9.16 2.71 3.60
CA VAL A 34 -9.13 1.28 3.32
C VAL A 34 -10.13 0.97 2.23
N GLU A 35 -9.68 0.22 1.25
CA GLU A 35 -10.50 -0.27 0.15
C GLU A 35 -10.22 -1.75 -0.05
N GLY A 36 -11.14 -2.51 -0.62
CA GLY A 36 -10.85 -3.90 -0.91
C GLY A 36 -12.08 -4.78 -1.08
N LEU A 37 -11.80 -6.04 -1.34
CA LEU A 37 -12.76 -7.13 -1.41
C LEU A 37 -12.20 -8.30 -0.59
N SER A 38 -13.06 -9.00 0.14
CA SER A 38 -12.70 -10.23 0.85
C SER A 38 -13.90 -11.16 0.86
N ILE A 39 -13.88 -12.14 -0.04
CA ILE A 39 -14.92 -13.15 -0.21
C ILE A 39 -14.20 -14.49 -0.20
N GLY A 40 -14.43 -15.28 0.86
CA GLY A 40 -13.70 -16.52 1.10
C GLY A 40 -13.79 -17.49 -0.08
N GLY A 41 -12.65 -17.99 -0.54
CA GLY A 41 -12.55 -18.89 -1.70
C GLY A 41 -12.72 -18.21 -3.06
N HIS A 42 -13.02 -16.91 -3.10
CA HIS A 42 -13.21 -16.16 -4.34
C HIS A 42 -12.11 -15.14 -4.58
N GLU A 43 -11.89 -14.22 -3.63
CA GLU A 43 -10.86 -13.18 -3.72
C GLU A 43 -10.70 -12.44 -2.40
N THR A 44 -9.45 -12.19 -2.03
CA THR A 44 -9.05 -11.21 -1.02
C THR A 44 -8.04 -10.23 -1.64
N CYS A 45 -8.32 -8.94 -1.48
CA CYS A 45 -7.37 -7.85 -1.76
C CYS A 45 -7.77 -6.62 -0.93
N ILE A 46 -6.92 -6.22 0.01
CA ILE A 46 -7.14 -5.06 0.89
C ILE A 46 -6.08 -4.00 0.61
N ILE A 47 -6.51 -2.79 0.33
CA ILE A 47 -5.70 -1.70 -0.22
C ILE A 47 -5.70 -0.54 0.78
N PHE A 48 -4.50 -0.02 1.03
CA PHE A 48 -4.24 1.18 1.83
C PHE A 48 -3.55 2.23 0.96
N PRO A 49 -4.31 3.08 0.22
CA PRO A 49 -3.75 3.99 -0.77
C PRO A 49 -2.71 4.97 -0.18
N SER A 50 -2.94 5.48 1.03
CA SER A 50 -2.02 6.41 1.70
C SER A 50 -0.68 5.77 2.12
N LEU A 51 -0.64 4.44 2.20
CA LEU A 51 0.57 3.67 2.51
C LEU A 51 1.25 3.13 1.24
N ASN A 52 0.65 3.29 0.06
CA ASN A 52 1.12 2.70 -1.19
C ASN A 52 1.23 1.16 -1.11
N LEU A 53 0.21 0.55 -0.50
CA LEU A 53 0.24 -0.81 0.03
C LEU A 53 -1.03 -1.58 -0.30
N ALA A 54 -0.89 -2.85 -0.70
CA ALA A 54 -1.97 -3.82 -0.73
C ALA A 54 -1.58 -5.11 0.03
N PHE A 55 -2.58 -5.77 0.61
CA PHE A 55 -2.50 -7.10 1.17
C PHE A 55 -3.32 -8.05 0.31
N ASP A 56 -2.68 -9.15 -0.11
CA ASP A 56 -3.23 -10.14 -1.03
C ASP A 56 -3.74 -9.54 -2.36
N ILE A 57 -3.90 -10.40 -3.36
CA ILE A 57 -4.33 -10.01 -4.70
C ILE A 57 -5.05 -11.16 -5.42
N GLY A 58 -6.17 -11.65 -4.89
CA GLY A 58 -6.88 -12.81 -5.47
C GLY A 58 -7.14 -12.72 -6.98
N LYS A 59 -7.78 -11.65 -7.48
CA LYS A 59 -8.05 -11.46 -8.92
C LYS A 59 -7.51 -10.14 -9.48
N CYS A 60 -6.67 -9.44 -8.73
CA CYS A 60 -6.07 -8.16 -9.16
C CYS A 60 -7.12 -7.08 -9.50
N PRO A 61 -7.78 -6.50 -8.50
CA PRO A 61 -8.70 -5.38 -8.75
C PRO A 61 -7.91 -4.17 -9.26
N GLN A 62 -8.49 -3.41 -10.20
CA GLN A 62 -7.84 -2.26 -10.85
C GLN A 62 -7.22 -1.26 -9.86
N ARG A 63 -7.85 -1.05 -8.70
CA ARG A 63 -7.35 -0.14 -7.66
C ARG A 63 -6.05 -0.60 -7.00
N ALA A 64 -5.75 -1.90 -7.01
CA ALA A 64 -4.49 -2.44 -6.47
C ALA A 64 -3.29 -2.09 -7.37
N LEU A 65 -3.51 -1.81 -8.65
CA LEU A 65 -2.45 -1.50 -9.61
C LEU A 65 -1.65 -0.26 -9.23
N SER A 66 -2.20 0.68 -8.46
CA SER A 66 -1.49 1.89 -8.00
C SER A 66 -0.61 1.66 -6.78
N GLN A 67 -0.65 0.48 -6.16
CA GLN A 67 0.16 0.16 -4.98
C GLN A 67 1.50 -0.43 -5.41
N ASP A 68 2.61 0.14 -4.95
CA ASP A 68 3.96 -0.36 -5.24
C ASP A 68 4.37 -1.54 -4.35
N PHE A 69 3.76 -1.67 -3.17
CA PHE A 69 4.03 -2.73 -2.22
C PHE A 69 2.84 -3.66 -2.11
N LEU A 70 3.09 -4.96 -2.29
CA LEU A 70 2.11 -6.01 -2.15
C LEU A 70 2.61 -7.05 -1.14
N LEU A 71 1.78 -7.38 -0.15
CA LEU A 71 2.10 -8.36 0.88
C LEU A 71 1.14 -9.52 0.79
N ILE A 72 1.68 -10.70 0.48
CA ILE A 72 0.91 -11.93 0.39
C ILE A 72 0.92 -12.63 1.74
N SER A 73 -0.26 -12.98 2.24
CA SER A 73 -0.40 -13.70 3.49
C SER A 73 -0.10 -15.19 3.35
N HIS A 74 -0.57 -15.82 2.27
CA HIS A 74 -0.39 -17.26 1.97
C HIS A 74 -0.69 -17.58 0.50
N GLY A 75 -0.42 -18.82 0.09
CA GLY A 75 -0.48 -19.27 -1.29
C GLY A 75 -1.84 -19.76 -1.82
N HIS A 76 -2.95 -19.55 -1.12
CA HIS A 76 -4.26 -19.91 -1.69
C HIS A 76 -4.60 -19.03 -2.89
N MET A 77 -5.31 -19.61 -3.87
CA MET A 77 -5.59 -18.96 -5.15
C MET A 77 -6.37 -17.64 -4.99
N ASP A 78 -7.31 -17.58 -4.04
CA ASP A 78 -8.08 -16.38 -3.73
C ASP A 78 -7.25 -15.28 -3.03
N HIS A 79 -5.99 -15.55 -2.66
CA HIS A 79 -5.07 -14.57 -2.10
C HIS A 79 -3.92 -14.20 -3.04
N ILE A 80 -3.47 -15.12 -3.89
CA ILE A 80 -2.26 -14.93 -4.72
C ILE A 80 -2.52 -14.92 -6.22
N GLY A 81 -3.69 -15.41 -6.67
CA GLY A 81 -3.96 -15.74 -8.07
C GLY A 81 -3.77 -14.59 -9.07
N GLY A 82 -4.00 -13.35 -8.62
CA GLY A 82 -3.85 -12.15 -9.44
C GLY A 82 -2.40 -11.65 -9.60
N LEU A 83 -1.40 -12.31 -9.02
CA LEU A 83 0.01 -11.87 -9.07
C LEU A 83 0.53 -11.64 -10.50
N PRO A 84 0.39 -12.59 -11.45
CA PRO A 84 0.87 -12.38 -12.81
C PRO A 84 0.17 -11.20 -13.50
N MET A 85 -1.16 -11.13 -13.34
CA MET A 85 -1.99 -10.05 -13.91
C MET A 85 -1.59 -8.67 -13.37
N TYR A 86 -1.32 -8.58 -12.08
CA TYR A 86 -0.88 -7.36 -11.40
C TYR A 86 0.44 -6.84 -11.98
N VAL A 87 1.45 -7.70 -12.11
CA VAL A 87 2.76 -7.31 -12.65
C VAL A 87 2.65 -6.99 -14.15
N ALA A 88 1.94 -7.81 -14.92
CA ALA A 88 1.75 -7.61 -16.35
C ALA A 88 1.05 -6.28 -16.66
N THR A 89 -0.05 -5.98 -15.96
CA THR A 89 -0.82 -4.75 -16.18
C THR A 89 -0.02 -3.51 -15.79
N ARG A 90 0.72 -3.57 -14.69
CA ARG A 90 1.64 -2.47 -14.31
C ARG A 90 2.73 -2.24 -15.36
N GLY A 91 3.29 -3.32 -15.92
CA GLY A 91 4.25 -3.24 -17.02
C GLY A 91 3.65 -2.61 -18.28
N LEU A 92 2.44 -3.02 -18.66
CA LEU A 92 1.69 -2.46 -19.78
C LEU A 92 1.45 -0.95 -19.63
N TYR A 93 1.20 -0.49 -18.41
CA TYR A 93 0.99 0.93 -18.10
C TYR A 93 2.28 1.71 -17.87
N GLY A 94 3.45 1.10 -18.08
CA GLY A 94 4.75 1.75 -17.86
C GLY A 94 5.00 2.14 -16.40
N MET A 95 4.32 1.48 -15.46
CA MET A 95 4.46 1.74 -14.03
C MET A 95 5.77 1.14 -13.50
N LYS A 96 6.23 1.67 -12.37
CA LYS A 96 7.39 1.12 -11.66
C LYS A 96 7.18 -0.38 -11.35
N PRO A 97 8.19 -1.25 -11.49
CA PRO A 97 8.11 -2.62 -11.00
C PRO A 97 7.72 -2.68 -9.52
N PRO A 98 6.71 -3.48 -9.14
CA PRO A 98 6.28 -3.56 -7.75
C PRO A 98 7.26 -4.36 -6.88
N THR A 99 7.21 -4.14 -5.58
CA THR A 99 7.84 -5.00 -4.58
C THR A 99 6.79 -5.90 -3.94
N ILE A 100 6.96 -7.20 -4.12
CA ILE A 100 6.06 -8.24 -3.64
C ILE A 100 6.76 -8.95 -2.49
N ILE A 101 6.12 -8.95 -1.32
CA ILE A 101 6.61 -9.61 -0.10
C ILE A 101 5.74 -10.84 0.14
N VAL A 102 6.38 -11.99 0.30
CA VAL A 102 5.74 -13.29 0.50
C VAL A 102 6.37 -14.01 1.69
N PRO A 103 5.68 -14.98 2.31
CA PRO A 103 6.33 -15.92 3.22
C PRO A 103 7.54 -16.57 2.53
N THR A 104 8.69 -16.64 3.20
CA THR A 104 9.89 -17.29 2.63
C THR A 104 9.58 -18.71 2.12
N ALA A 105 8.71 -19.42 2.83
CA ALA A 105 8.26 -20.77 2.49
C ALA A 105 7.64 -20.92 1.09
N ILE A 106 7.07 -19.87 0.50
CA ILE A 106 6.45 -19.92 -0.83
C ILE A 106 7.22 -19.12 -1.89
N LYS A 107 8.35 -18.50 -1.52
CA LYS A 107 9.09 -17.61 -2.40
C LYS A 107 9.51 -18.30 -3.70
N GLU A 108 10.10 -19.49 -3.60
CA GLU A 108 10.56 -20.26 -4.75
C GLU A 108 9.40 -20.66 -5.68
N ASP A 109 8.24 -21.01 -5.12
CA ASP A 109 7.06 -21.35 -5.90
C ASP A 109 6.52 -20.13 -6.67
N VAL A 110 6.58 -18.94 -6.08
CA VAL A 110 6.21 -17.69 -6.74
C VAL A 110 7.21 -17.31 -7.84
N GLU A 111 8.51 -17.56 -7.65
CA GLU A 111 9.51 -17.39 -8.71
C GLU A 111 9.21 -18.28 -9.92
N LYS A 112 8.88 -19.56 -9.67
CA LYS A 112 8.46 -20.52 -10.70
C LYS A 112 7.16 -20.10 -11.39
N LEU A 113 6.18 -19.59 -10.63
CA LEU A 113 4.92 -19.06 -11.18
C LEU A 113 5.20 -17.98 -12.23
N PHE A 114 6.05 -17.00 -11.89
CA PHE A 114 6.42 -15.95 -12.84
C PHE A 114 7.22 -16.52 -14.02
N GLU A 115 8.14 -17.46 -13.81
CA GLU A 115 8.89 -18.09 -14.90
C GLU A 115 7.96 -18.80 -15.92
N VAL A 116 6.97 -19.55 -15.43
CA VAL A 116 5.96 -20.19 -16.28
C VAL A 116 5.17 -19.15 -17.08
N HIS A 117 4.72 -18.07 -16.44
CA HIS A 117 4.03 -17.00 -17.15
C HIS A 117 4.91 -16.29 -18.18
N ARG A 118 6.18 -16.02 -17.88
CA ARG A 118 7.12 -15.45 -18.86
C ARG A 118 7.28 -16.34 -20.10
N LYS A 119 7.32 -17.67 -19.92
CA LYS A 119 7.41 -18.64 -21.02
C LYS A 119 6.16 -18.66 -21.89
N MET A 120 4.98 -18.47 -21.31
CA MET A 120 3.70 -18.49 -22.04
C MET A 120 3.38 -17.15 -22.71
N ASP A 121 3.54 -16.05 -21.97
CA ASP A 121 3.11 -14.70 -22.37
C ASP A 121 4.22 -13.91 -23.07
N HIS A 122 5.47 -14.37 -23.00
CA HIS A 122 6.66 -13.69 -23.52
C HIS A 122 6.88 -12.27 -22.97
N SER A 123 6.29 -11.96 -21.82
CA SER A 123 6.50 -10.70 -21.11
C SER A 123 7.63 -10.80 -20.09
N GLU A 124 8.29 -9.68 -19.77
CA GLU A 124 9.40 -9.67 -18.81
C GLU A 124 8.93 -9.89 -17.36
N LEU A 125 7.69 -9.48 -17.06
CA LEU A 125 7.08 -9.47 -15.72
C LEU A 125 8.06 -8.96 -14.65
N LYS A 126 8.57 -7.73 -14.86
CA LYS A 126 9.53 -7.07 -13.95
C LYS A 126 8.90 -6.82 -12.58
N HIS A 127 9.48 -7.39 -11.54
CA HIS A 127 9.09 -7.21 -10.14
C HIS A 127 10.28 -7.47 -9.22
N ASN A 128 10.18 -7.03 -7.96
CA ASN A 128 11.10 -7.37 -6.88
C ASN A 128 10.40 -8.31 -5.91
N LEU A 129 10.88 -9.55 -5.77
CA LEU A 129 10.29 -10.55 -4.89
C LEU A 129 11.13 -10.74 -3.63
N ILE A 130 10.52 -10.48 -2.47
CA ILE A 130 11.16 -10.57 -1.16
C ILE A 130 10.47 -11.67 -0.35
N GLY A 131 11.26 -12.64 0.12
CA GLY A 131 10.82 -13.55 1.19
C GLY A 131 11.00 -12.87 2.53
N LEU A 132 9.99 -12.95 3.40
CA LEU A 132 10.04 -12.41 4.76
C LEU A 132 9.53 -13.46 5.73
N ASP A 133 10.37 -13.88 6.67
CA ASP A 133 10.02 -14.86 7.70
C ASP A 133 9.36 -14.22 8.92
N VAL A 134 8.64 -15.05 9.68
CA VAL A 134 7.99 -14.62 10.93
C VAL A 134 8.99 -13.97 11.87
N GLY A 135 8.67 -12.75 12.32
CA GLY A 135 9.52 -11.96 13.21
C GLY A 135 10.46 -11.01 12.49
N GLU A 136 10.72 -11.21 11.20
CA GLU A 136 11.56 -10.32 10.39
C GLU A 136 10.85 -9.03 10.04
N GLU A 137 11.64 -7.98 9.78
CA GLU A 137 11.18 -6.65 9.42
C GLU A 137 11.69 -6.23 8.06
N PHE A 138 10.85 -5.52 7.31
CA PHE A 138 11.22 -4.91 6.03
C PHE A 138 10.82 -3.43 6.01
N PHE A 139 11.70 -2.57 5.50
CA PHE A 139 11.40 -1.16 5.30
C PHE A 139 10.69 -0.96 3.95
N LEU A 140 9.40 -0.60 4.00
CA LEU A 140 8.65 -0.18 2.82
C LEU A 140 9.09 1.23 2.39
N ARG A 141 9.28 2.12 3.38
CA ARG A 141 9.82 3.48 3.21
C ARG A 141 10.74 3.80 4.38
N ARG A 142 11.45 4.93 4.32
CA ARG A 142 12.35 5.38 5.39
C ARG A 142 11.70 5.37 6.78
N ASP A 143 10.42 5.70 6.84
CA ASP A 143 9.65 5.86 8.07
C ASP A 143 8.58 4.77 8.25
N LEU A 144 8.47 3.79 7.34
CA LEU A 144 7.40 2.80 7.34
C LEU A 144 7.99 1.39 7.24
N LYS A 145 7.74 0.60 8.28
CA LYS A 145 8.16 -0.79 8.36
C LYS A 145 6.97 -1.73 8.29
N VAL A 146 7.25 -2.94 7.87
CA VAL A 146 6.38 -4.10 8.08
C VAL A 146 7.13 -5.17 8.86
N ARG A 147 6.43 -5.90 9.73
CA ARG A 147 6.93 -7.09 10.42
C ARG A 147 5.97 -8.25 10.23
N ALA A 148 6.48 -9.42 9.83
CA ALA A 148 5.67 -10.62 9.72
C ALA A 148 5.40 -11.24 11.10
N PHE A 149 4.21 -11.82 11.29
CA PHE A 149 3.86 -12.57 12.49
C PHE A 149 3.12 -13.86 12.15
N ARG A 150 3.23 -14.84 13.04
CA ARG A 150 2.67 -16.18 12.83
C ARG A 150 1.14 -16.17 12.81
N THR A 151 0.56 -16.86 11.85
CA THR A 151 -0.86 -17.25 11.82
C THR A 151 -0.99 -18.77 11.86
N TYR A 152 -2.22 -19.26 12.08
CA TYR A 152 -2.55 -20.67 12.01
C TYR A 152 -3.48 -20.88 10.83
N HIS A 153 -3.08 -21.74 9.90
CA HIS A 153 -3.83 -22.04 8.68
C HIS A 153 -3.39 -23.40 8.14
N VAL A 154 -4.15 -23.94 7.18
CA VAL A 154 -3.88 -25.26 6.57
C VAL A 154 -2.62 -25.31 5.70
N ILE A 155 -2.12 -24.15 5.25
CA ILE A 155 -0.86 -24.01 4.51
C ILE A 155 0.04 -22.96 5.20
N PRO A 156 1.35 -22.88 4.83
CA PRO A 156 2.22 -21.80 5.32
C PRO A 156 1.58 -20.44 5.13
N SER A 157 1.44 -19.70 6.24
CA SER A 157 0.75 -18.42 6.28
C SER A 157 1.37 -17.49 7.32
N GLN A 158 1.25 -16.19 7.08
CA GLN A 158 1.60 -15.16 8.05
C GLN A 158 0.69 -13.94 7.94
N GLY A 159 0.62 -13.19 9.03
CA GLY A 159 0.06 -11.84 9.05
C GLY A 159 1.16 -10.80 9.05
N TYR A 160 0.76 -9.53 8.90
CA TYR A 160 1.69 -8.41 8.85
C TYR A 160 1.27 -7.29 9.79
N VAL A 161 2.28 -6.74 10.47
CA VAL A 161 2.16 -5.53 11.27
C VAL A 161 2.83 -4.40 10.51
N VAL A 162 2.07 -3.39 10.08
CA VAL A 162 2.61 -2.20 9.43
C VAL A 162 2.66 -1.07 10.44
N TYR A 163 3.83 -0.45 10.58
CA TYR A 163 4.00 0.61 11.55
C TYR A 163 5.00 1.68 11.13
N SER A 164 4.71 2.92 11.52
CA SER A 164 5.60 4.05 11.28
C SER A 164 6.67 4.16 12.38
N VAL A 165 7.89 4.48 11.98
CA VAL A 165 9.02 4.76 12.87
C VAL A 165 9.32 6.24 12.79
N LYS A 166 8.95 7.00 13.82
CA LYS A 166 9.36 8.40 13.97
C LYS A 166 10.54 8.48 14.92
N GLN A 167 11.64 9.05 14.47
CA GLN A 167 12.76 9.40 15.34
C GLN A 167 12.42 10.71 16.07
N LYS A 168 12.24 10.63 17.40
CA LYS A 168 12.05 11.80 18.25
C LYS A 168 13.32 12.09 19.03
N LEU A 169 13.71 13.36 19.03
CA LEU A 169 14.87 13.83 19.78
C LEU A 169 14.65 13.46 21.24
N LYS A 170 15.63 12.86 21.91
CA LYS A 170 15.54 12.64 23.35
C LYS A 170 15.45 13.96 24.10
N GLN A 171 14.79 13.93 25.27
CA GLN A 171 14.64 15.11 26.14
C GLN A 171 15.99 15.74 26.51
N GLU A 172 17.04 14.93 26.67
CA GLU A 172 18.40 15.40 27.00
C GLU A 172 19.02 16.34 25.95
N TYR A 173 18.45 16.42 24.75
CA TYR A 173 18.92 17.31 23.68
C TYR A 173 17.96 18.49 23.41
N PHE A 174 16.92 18.67 24.24
CA PHE A 174 16.03 19.82 24.12
C PHE A 174 16.78 21.08 24.56
N GLY A 175 16.72 22.14 23.75
CA GLY A 175 17.41 23.41 24.01
C GLY A 175 18.76 23.55 23.30
N LEU A 176 19.31 22.47 22.73
CA LEU A 176 20.46 22.57 21.83
C LEU A 176 20.06 23.25 20.51
N SER A 177 20.95 24.09 19.99
CA SER A 177 20.78 24.74 18.70
C SER A 177 20.82 23.73 17.55
N GLY A 178 20.24 24.09 16.41
CA GLY A 178 20.22 23.22 15.23
C GLY A 178 21.62 22.79 14.75
N ASN A 179 22.65 23.64 14.95
CA ASN A 179 24.03 23.31 14.63
C ASN A 179 24.63 22.28 15.59
N GLU A 180 24.33 22.38 16.89
CA GLU A 180 24.79 21.41 17.90
C GLU A 180 24.14 20.03 17.66
N ILE A 181 22.84 20.00 17.35
CA ILE A 181 22.14 18.75 17.00
C ILE A 181 22.73 18.14 15.72
N LYS A 182 23.07 18.95 14.72
CA LYS A 182 23.69 18.48 13.47
C LYS A 182 25.08 17.91 13.71
N ASN A 183 25.90 18.56 14.52
CA ASN A 183 27.23 18.06 14.88
C ASN A 183 27.15 16.75 15.67
N LEU A 184 26.17 16.62 16.57
CA LEU A 184 25.90 15.37 17.32
C LEU A 184 25.40 14.22 16.42
N LYS A 185 24.65 14.53 15.34
CA LYS A 185 24.31 13.52 14.31
C LYS A 185 25.52 13.04 13.54
N SER A 186 26.42 13.96 13.20
CA SER A 186 27.62 13.64 12.42
C SER A 186 28.68 12.88 13.22
N SER A 187 28.61 12.93 14.54
CA SER A 187 29.52 12.21 15.45
C SER A 187 28.95 10.89 16.00
N ASP A 188 27.80 10.41 15.48
CA ASP A 188 27.07 9.21 15.93
C ASP A 188 26.61 9.20 17.40
N TYR A 189 26.75 10.32 18.14
CA TYR A 189 26.34 10.43 19.55
C TYR A 189 24.86 10.82 19.75
N LEU A 190 24.14 11.17 18.69
CA LEU A 190 22.73 11.56 18.82
C LEU A 190 21.79 10.36 18.78
N HIS A 191 21.29 9.98 19.95
CA HIS A 191 20.30 8.91 20.07
C HIS A 191 18.86 9.45 20.00
N TYR A 192 18.02 8.79 19.20
CA TYR A 192 16.58 9.07 19.08
C TYR A 192 15.75 7.98 19.79
N TYR A 193 14.53 8.31 20.24
CA TYR A 193 13.54 7.29 20.64
C TYR A 193 12.47 7.14 19.56
N SER A 194 11.88 5.94 19.45
CA SER A 194 10.89 5.60 18.41
C SER A 194 9.48 5.56 18.97
N THR A 195 8.53 6.22 18.30
CA THR A 195 7.09 6.03 18.53
C THR A 195 6.48 5.24 17.37
N ARG A 196 5.60 4.27 17.67
CA ARG A 196 4.94 3.40 16.69
C ARG A 196 3.44 3.71 16.61
N SER A 197 2.93 3.92 15.40
CA SER A 197 1.50 3.81 15.07
C SER A 197 1.33 2.55 14.24
N CYS A 198 0.32 1.72 14.53
CA CYS A 198 0.34 0.31 14.15
C CYS A 198 -1.02 -0.13 13.58
N PHE A 199 -1.03 -0.80 12.43
CA PHE A 199 -2.19 -1.53 11.91
C PHE A 199 -1.85 -3.01 11.77
N TYR A 200 -2.85 -3.87 12.04
CA TYR A 200 -2.73 -5.33 11.97
C TYR A 200 -3.54 -5.85 10.80
N TRP A 201 -2.88 -6.56 9.87
CA TRP A 201 -3.59 -7.37 8.90
C TRP A 201 -3.44 -8.86 9.23
N ARG A 202 -4.58 -9.51 9.41
CA ARG A 202 -4.71 -10.96 9.58
C ARG A 202 -5.93 -11.41 8.79
N TYR A 203 -5.75 -12.42 7.95
CA TYR A 203 -6.88 -13.18 7.46
C TYR A 203 -7.33 -14.13 8.59
N ASN A 204 -8.60 -14.02 9.00
CA ASN A 204 -9.22 -14.95 9.93
C ASN A 204 -10.01 -15.96 9.11
N VAL A 205 -9.56 -17.22 9.14
CA VAL A 205 -10.41 -18.39 8.87
C VAL A 205 -10.65 -19.08 10.21
#